data_AF-A0A845HPI7-F1
#
_entry.id   AF-A0A845HPI7-F1
#
_cell.length_a   1.000
_cell.length_b   1.000
_cell.length_c   1.000
_cell.angle_alpha   90.00
_cell.angle_beta   90.00
_cell.angle_gamma   90.00
#
_symmetry.space_group_name_H-M   'P 1'
#
loop_
_entity.id
_entity.type
_entity.pdbx_description
1 polymer ?
#
loop_
_entity_poly.entity_id
_entity_poly.type
_entity_poly.pdbx_seq_one_letter_code
_entity_poly.pdbx_strand_id
1 'polypeptide(L)'
;MKNLSLKNKQLAFAILVACAGQASAADYWFKTFSLPADGVASARAINDAGLALVTIIGGGQGGSEQVTTYQATTWNGAAYTYLDNAGQTYSSAGHINNQGTITGWTGNWTYELDWGRVLATKQVIWTAGTATVLPQLGATVSHYYSDSLYFGSSVGGINNAGVIVGGSSTSDGVHAVKWVNNTLIDMGKAGGTDAAATAINENGAIVGAAKSTSGHSTAILWENGNVIDLGAQAGFTTNSGTYDINNSGTILGWQQALTGYNRIPTIWQNGVATQLATLGYGDAGASAINDAGAVVGYSLAANGAYHAVMWSNGKVIDLNDYLDPGLRADGWVMTSSSDINNRGDIVGNMVNSRLGKSTAYMLTVATVPEPETYAMMLSGVGLLAFVARRRKGRRS
;
A
#
# COMPACT_ATOMS: atom_id res chain seq x y z
N MET A 1 15.89 -32.63 23.69
CA MET A 1 15.35 -33.99 23.51
C MET A 1 14.28 -34.27 24.56
N LYS A 2 13.00 -34.32 24.15
CA LYS A 2 11.98 -35.20 24.74
C LYS A 2 10.77 -35.19 23.79
N ASN A 3 10.67 -36.25 22.99
CA ASN A 3 9.48 -36.63 22.25
C ASN A 3 8.45 -37.19 23.23
N LEU A 4 7.16 -36.95 22.98
CA LEU A 4 6.11 -37.87 23.37
C LEU A 4 5.07 -37.97 22.24
N SER A 5 4.80 -39.22 21.88
CA SER A 5 4.12 -39.71 20.68
C SER A 5 2.63 -39.97 20.92
N LEU A 6 1.87 -39.87 19.83
CA LEU A 6 0.45 -40.19 19.60
C LEU A 6 -0.14 -41.39 20.35
N LYS A 7 -1.46 -41.33 20.63
CA LYS A 7 -2.45 -42.29 20.07
C LYS A 7 -3.93 -41.89 20.26
N ASN A 8 -4.67 -42.08 19.16
CA ASN A 8 -6.07 -42.52 18.99
C ASN A 8 -7.24 -41.52 18.83
N LYS A 9 -7.99 -41.80 17.75
CA LYS A 9 -9.16 -41.16 17.16
C LYS A 9 -10.47 -41.61 17.84
N GLN A 10 -11.47 -40.72 17.96
CA GLN A 10 -12.80 -40.79 17.29
C GLN A 10 -13.91 -40.01 18.03
N LEU A 11 -14.69 -39.29 17.21
CA LEU A 11 -16.10 -38.84 17.28
C LEU A 11 -16.61 -37.92 18.41
N ALA A 12 -17.39 -36.93 17.93
CA ALA A 12 -17.97 -35.79 18.60
C ALA A 12 -19.23 -36.08 19.43
N PHE A 13 -19.51 -35.26 20.45
CA PHE A 13 -20.79 -34.58 20.66
C PHE A 13 -20.61 -33.44 21.69
N ALA A 14 -21.18 -32.27 21.39
CA ALA A 14 -21.05 -31.04 22.19
C ALA A 14 -21.92 -31.07 23.46
N ILE A 15 -21.38 -30.56 24.58
CA ILE A 15 -22.16 -30.00 25.69
C ILE A 15 -21.54 -28.65 26.04
N LEU A 16 -22.34 -27.60 25.93
CA LEU A 16 -22.01 -26.23 26.29
C LEU A 16 -22.07 -26.09 27.82
N VAL A 17 -20.94 -25.80 28.46
CA VAL A 17 -20.90 -25.23 29.82
C VAL A 17 -19.93 -24.05 29.78
N ALA A 18 -20.46 -22.85 29.95
CA ALA A 18 -19.68 -21.64 30.14
C ALA A 18 -19.14 -21.59 31.57
N CYS A 19 -17.81 -21.51 31.73
CA CYS A 19 -17.17 -20.75 32.80
C CYS A 19 -15.66 -20.59 32.52
N ALA A 20 -15.23 -19.33 32.40
CA ALA A 20 -13.89 -18.76 32.61
C ALA A 20 -12.63 -19.62 32.35
N GLY A 21 -11.83 -19.19 31.37
CA GLY A 21 -10.39 -19.46 31.33
C GLY A 21 -9.86 -19.88 29.95
N GLN A 22 -9.23 -18.94 29.25
CA GLN A 22 -8.36 -19.13 28.08
C GLN A 22 -9.00 -19.68 26.78
N ALA A 23 -9.24 -18.79 25.82
CA ALA A 23 -8.87 -18.88 24.40
C ALA A 23 -9.79 -18.01 23.53
N SER A 24 -9.44 -16.73 23.36
CA SER A 24 -9.65 -16.11 22.04
C SER A 24 -8.27 -16.14 21.41
N ALA A 25 -8.08 -16.97 20.39
CA ALA A 25 -7.06 -16.64 19.41
C ALA A 25 -7.40 -15.23 18.92
N ALA A 26 -6.46 -14.30 18.94
CA ALA A 26 -6.69 -12.97 18.40
C ALA A 26 -7.18 -13.13 16.94
N ASP A 27 -8.27 -12.46 16.54
CA ASP A 27 -8.79 -12.45 15.16
C ASP A 27 -7.87 -11.67 14.19
N TYR A 28 -6.60 -11.54 14.55
CA TYR A 28 -5.58 -10.81 13.82
C TYR A 28 -4.21 -11.48 14.04
N TRP A 29 -3.31 -11.29 13.09
CA TRP A 29 -1.94 -11.77 13.16
C TRP A 29 -0.97 -10.60 13.00
N PHE A 30 0.07 -10.53 13.83
CA PHE A 30 1.04 -9.44 13.82
C PHE A 30 2.47 -9.96 13.83
N LYS A 31 3.33 -9.34 13.04
CA LYS A 31 4.77 -9.65 13.01
C LYS A 31 5.60 -8.41 12.74
N THR A 32 6.67 -8.23 13.51
CA THR A 32 7.72 -7.25 13.19
C THR A 32 8.73 -7.83 12.22
N PHE A 33 9.25 -6.99 11.34
CA PHE A 33 10.36 -7.37 10.48
C PHE A 33 11.63 -7.47 11.33
N SER A 34 12.20 -8.67 11.44
CA SER A 34 13.45 -8.90 12.18
C SER A 34 14.60 -8.28 11.39
N LEU A 35 15.32 -7.33 12.00
CA LEU A 35 16.40 -6.61 11.34
C LEU A 35 17.69 -7.44 11.36
N PRO A 36 18.46 -7.52 10.26
CA PRO A 36 19.91 -7.70 10.38
C PRO A 36 20.47 -6.52 11.19
N ALA A 37 21.41 -6.79 12.10
CA ALA A 37 21.91 -5.84 13.10
C ALA A 37 22.01 -4.38 12.61
N ASP A 38 21.44 -3.46 13.39
CA ASP A 38 21.49 -1.99 13.27
C ASP A 38 20.85 -1.32 12.04
N GLY A 39 20.10 -2.07 11.21
CA GLY A 39 19.37 -1.48 10.08
C GLY A 39 17.98 -0.94 10.43
N VAL A 40 17.43 0.00 9.65
CA VAL A 40 15.99 0.34 9.65
C VAL A 40 15.31 -0.42 8.50
N ALA A 41 14.25 -1.17 8.80
CA ALA A 41 13.38 -1.76 7.78
C ALA A 41 12.17 -0.87 7.55
N SER A 42 11.85 -0.61 6.29
CA SER A 42 10.62 0.05 5.87
C SER A 42 9.92 -0.80 4.82
N ALA A 43 8.70 -1.24 5.10
CA ALA A 43 7.89 -1.99 4.14
C ALA A 43 7.15 -1.03 3.21
N ARG A 44 7.14 -1.34 1.91
CA ARG A 44 6.59 -0.50 0.85
C ARG A 44 5.36 -1.08 0.18
N ALA A 45 5.39 -2.38 -0.13
CA ALA A 45 4.29 -3.05 -0.82
C ALA A 45 4.20 -4.53 -0.41
N ILE A 46 3.07 -5.17 -0.67
CA ILE A 46 2.82 -6.60 -0.41
C ILE A 46 1.84 -7.18 -1.44
N ASN A 47 2.13 -8.38 -1.95
CA ASN A 47 1.20 -9.07 -2.84
C ASN A 47 0.32 -10.10 -2.10
N ASP A 48 -0.63 -10.71 -2.81
CA ASP A 48 -1.57 -11.72 -2.25
C ASP A 48 -0.89 -13.04 -1.86
N ALA A 49 0.36 -13.27 -2.28
CA ALA A 49 1.16 -14.39 -1.80
C ALA A 49 1.79 -14.10 -0.41
N GLY A 50 1.77 -12.85 0.06
CA GLY A 50 2.43 -12.40 1.28
C GLY A 50 3.91 -12.06 1.09
N LEU A 51 4.34 -11.85 -0.16
CA LEU A 51 5.69 -11.38 -0.46
C LEU A 51 5.72 -9.85 -0.31
N ALA A 52 6.42 -9.35 0.69
CA ALA A 52 6.53 -7.92 0.97
C ALA A 52 7.82 -7.33 0.36
N LEU A 53 7.73 -6.10 -0.15
CA LEU A 53 8.87 -5.27 -0.53
C LEU A 53 9.35 -4.48 0.69
N VAL A 54 10.63 -4.61 1.00
CA VAL A 54 11.26 -3.98 2.15
C VAL A 54 12.48 -3.20 1.70
N THR A 55 12.63 -1.99 2.20
CA THR A 55 13.89 -1.23 2.14
C THR A 55 14.63 -1.47 3.45
N ILE A 56 15.85 -2.00 3.37
CA ILE A 56 16.77 -2.10 4.51
C ILE A 56 17.75 -0.93 4.40
N ILE A 57 17.80 -0.07 5.41
CA ILE A 57 18.73 1.04 5.53
C ILE A 57 19.81 0.61 6.51
N GLY A 58 20.99 0.23 6.04
CA GLY A 58 22.12 -0.15 6.90
C GLY A 58 22.78 1.07 7.56
N GLY A 59 22.85 1.09 8.90
CA GLY A 59 23.70 2.03 9.64
C GLY A 59 25.08 1.41 9.88
N GLY A 60 26.10 1.81 9.13
CA GLY A 60 27.48 1.41 9.42
C GLY A 60 28.01 2.14 10.66
N GLN A 61 28.38 1.39 11.71
CA GLN A 61 29.19 1.90 12.82
C GLN A 61 30.65 2.04 12.36
N GLY A 62 31.11 3.28 12.15
CA GLY A 62 32.54 3.64 12.13
C GLY A 62 33.08 4.17 10.80
N GLY A 63 33.46 5.46 10.78
CA GLY A 63 34.16 6.12 9.67
C GLY A 63 33.29 7.16 8.95
N SER A 64 33.90 8.26 8.48
CA SER A 64 33.28 9.50 7.99
C SER A 64 32.47 9.40 6.68
N GLU A 65 32.05 8.21 6.25
CA GLU A 65 31.21 8.01 5.07
C GLU A 65 29.99 7.15 5.44
N GLN A 66 28.90 7.81 5.79
CA GLN A 66 27.58 7.17 5.95
C GLN A 66 27.07 6.74 4.57
N VAL A 67 27.39 5.52 4.14
CA VAL A 67 26.81 4.95 2.91
C VAL A 67 25.48 4.30 3.26
N THR A 68 24.38 5.04 3.08
CA THR A 68 23.04 4.47 3.10
C THR A 68 22.87 3.50 1.93
N THR A 69 23.03 2.20 2.15
CA THR A 69 22.79 1.19 1.12
C THR A 69 21.29 1.00 0.90
N TYR A 70 20.75 1.60 -0.15
CA TYR A 70 19.43 1.23 -0.67
C TYR A 70 19.58 -0.03 -1.51
N GLN A 71 19.14 -1.17 -0.97
CA GLN A 71 19.03 -2.40 -1.74
C GLN A 71 17.59 -2.91 -1.72
N ALA A 72 17.01 -3.03 -2.92
CA ALA A 72 15.70 -3.59 -3.14
C ALA A 72 15.66 -5.02 -2.56
N THR A 73 14.75 -5.25 -1.62
CA THR A 73 14.69 -6.49 -0.85
C THR A 73 13.26 -6.98 -0.80
N THR A 74 13.09 -8.30 -0.90
CA THR A 74 11.80 -8.97 -0.66
C THR A 74 11.85 -9.74 0.65
N TRP A 75 10.69 -9.92 1.27
CA TRP A 75 10.53 -10.72 2.48
C TRP A 75 9.30 -11.62 2.36
N ASN A 76 9.49 -12.92 2.57
CA ASN A 76 8.45 -13.94 2.36
C ASN A 76 7.80 -14.45 3.67
N GLY A 77 7.90 -13.69 4.75
CA GLY A 77 7.49 -14.15 6.08
C GLY A 77 8.61 -14.77 6.91
N ALA A 78 9.69 -15.24 6.30
CA ALA A 78 10.78 -15.93 7.00
C ALA A 78 12.17 -15.42 6.66
N ALA A 79 12.43 -15.13 5.39
CA ALA A 79 13.74 -14.76 4.89
C ALA A 79 13.66 -13.52 4.00
N TYR A 80 14.77 -12.77 4.00
CA TYR A 80 15.01 -11.68 3.07
C TYR A 80 15.72 -12.18 1.82
N THR A 81 15.33 -11.69 0.66
CA THR A 81 16.04 -11.92 -0.60
C THR A 81 16.34 -10.59 -1.26
N TYR A 82 17.62 -10.31 -1.48
CA TYR A 82 18.08 -9.12 -2.19
C TYR A 82 17.86 -9.27 -3.69
N LEU A 83 17.38 -8.22 -4.33
CA LEU A 83 17.20 -8.16 -5.78
C LEU A 83 18.50 -7.67 -6.46
N ASP A 84 18.66 -8.05 -7.73
CA ASP A 84 19.78 -7.58 -8.57
C ASP A 84 19.75 -6.04 -8.73
N ASN A 85 20.90 -5.39 -8.64
CA ASN A 85 21.03 -3.94 -8.81
C ASN A 85 21.21 -3.50 -10.28
N ALA A 86 21.13 -4.42 -11.26
CA ALA A 86 21.34 -4.12 -12.68
C ALA A 86 22.70 -3.47 -12.98
N GLY A 87 23.74 -3.85 -12.22
CA GLY A 87 25.08 -3.25 -12.31
C GLY A 87 25.18 -1.82 -11.77
N GLN A 88 24.19 -1.34 -11.00
CA GLN A 88 24.24 -0.07 -10.26
C GLN A 88 24.59 -0.30 -8.78
N THR A 89 24.90 0.78 -8.06
CA THR A 89 25.24 0.75 -6.64
C THR A 89 24.00 0.68 -5.74
N TYR A 90 22.89 1.25 -6.18
CA TYR A 90 21.65 1.36 -5.39
C TYR A 90 20.45 0.79 -6.14
N SER A 91 19.48 0.30 -5.39
CA SER A 91 18.18 -0.12 -5.89
C SER A 91 17.08 0.09 -4.87
N SER A 92 15.86 0.30 -5.37
CA SER A 92 14.65 0.36 -4.55
C SER A 92 13.49 -0.24 -5.31
N ALA A 93 12.79 -1.16 -4.65
CA ALA A 93 11.55 -1.73 -5.17
C ALA A 93 10.36 -0.88 -4.70
N GLY A 94 9.46 -0.59 -5.63
CA GLY A 94 8.25 0.20 -5.38
C GLY A 94 7.00 -0.66 -5.33
N HIS A 95 6.79 -1.48 -6.36
CA HIS A 95 5.51 -2.16 -6.59
C HIS A 95 5.71 -3.63 -6.93
N ILE A 96 4.73 -4.47 -6.58
CA ILE A 96 4.76 -5.91 -6.82
C ILE A 96 3.37 -6.38 -7.25
N ASN A 97 3.30 -7.26 -8.26
CA ASN A 97 2.05 -7.92 -8.64
C ASN A 97 1.93 -9.33 -8.00
N ASN A 98 0.79 -9.98 -8.18
CA ASN A 98 0.53 -11.32 -7.63
C ASN A 98 1.30 -12.44 -8.35
N GLN A 99 1.95 -12.15 -9.47
CA GLN A 99 2.90 -13.06 -10.12
C GLN A 99 4.32 -12.96 -9.53
N GLY A 100 4.56 -11.99 -8.62
CA GLY A 100 5.88 -11.74 -8.04
C GLY A 100 6.80 -10.92 -8.94
N THR A 101 6.26 -10.31 -9.99
CA THR A 101 6.97 -9.31 -10.80
C THR A 101 7.03 -8.00 -10.03
N ILE A 102 8.22 -7.42 -9.94
CA ILE A 102 8.49 -6.24 -9.11
C ILE A 102 8.94 -5.10 -10.03
N THR A 103 8.60 -3.87 -9.70
CA THR A 103 9.10 -2.68 -10.38
C THR A 103 9.71 -1.69 -9.41
N GLY A 104 10.54 -0.79 -9.92
CA GLY A 104 11.21 0.24 -9.13
C GLY A 104 12.38 0.83 -9.89
N TRP A 105 13.44 1.19 -9.17
CA TRP A 105 14.60 1.85 -9.78
C TRP A 105 15.92 1.30 -9.29
N THR A 106 16.94 1.43 -10.13
CA THR A 106 18.36 1.24 -9.81
C THR A 106 19.11 2.53 -10.10
N GLY A 107 20.22 2.82 -9.44
CA GLY A 107 20.93 4.06 -9.70
C GLY A 107 22.29 4.19 -9.04
N ASN A 108 23.02 5.21 -9.48
CA ASN A 108 24.31 5.61 -8.95
C ASN A 108 24.25 7.06 -8.49
N TRP A 109 24.90 7.37 -7.37
CA TRP A 109 25.18 8.77 -7.04
C TRP A 109 26.15 9.33 -8.08
N THR A 110 25.80 10.49 -8.62
CA THR A 110 26.69 11.30 -9.45
C THR A 110 27.16 12.50 -8.64
N TYR A 111 28.36 13.01 -8.96
CA TYR A 111 29.11 14.00 -8.18
C TYR A 111 28.31 15.25 -7.75
N GLU A 112 28.74 15.82 -6.64
CA GLU A 112 28.16 16.97 -5.94
C GLU A 112 28.11 18.22 -6.82
N LEU A 113 26.91 18.77 -6.99
CA LEU A 113 26.73 20.19 -7.32
C LEU A 113 26.89 20.99 -6.02
N ASP A 114 27.18 22.29 -6.11
CA ASP A 114 27.30 23.21 -4.95
C ASP A 114 26.05 23.22 -4.03
N TRP A 115 24.95 22.60 -4.47
CA TRP A 115 23.66 22.49 -3.78
C TRP A 115 23.20 21.05 -3.49
N GLY A 116 24.03 20.02 -3.74
CA GLY A 116 23.75 18.63 -3.34
C GLY A 116 24.13 17.53 -4.34
N ARG A 117 23.89 16.27 -3.94
CA ARG A 117 24.15 15.05 -4.74
C ARG A 117 22.98 14.71 -5.65
N VAL A 118 23.27 14.31 -6.88
CA VAL A 118 22.27 13.89 -7.86
C VAL A 118 22.28 12.37 -8.01
N LEU A 119 21.12 11.73 -7.86
CA LEU A 119 20.96 10.30 -8.12
C LEU A 119 20.51 10.10 -9.57
N ALA A 120 21.37 9.50 -10.39
CA ALA A 120 21.01 9.06 -11.73
C ALA A 120 20.33 7.68 -11.62
N THR A 121 19.04 7.63 -11.91
CA THR A 121 18.23 6.42 -11.76
C THR A 121 17.78 5.86 -13.11
N LYS A 122 17.60 4.54 -13.15
CA LYS A 122 17.01 3.77 -14.22
C LYS A 122 15.79 3.06 -13.67
N GLN A 123 14.66 3.20 -14.34
CA GLN A 123 13.46 2.44 -14.03
C GLN A 123 13.68 0.99 -14.47
N VAL A 124 13.34 0.04 -13.62
CA VAL A 124 13.57 -1.38 -13.86
C VAL A 124 12.36 -2.23 -13.48
N ILE A 125 12.29 -3.39 -14.12
CA ILE A 125 11.42 -4.50 -13.78
C ILE A 125 12.29 -5.67 -13.30
N TRP A 126 11.95 -6.27 -12.17
CA TRP A 126 12.53 -7.53 -11.71
C TRP A 126 11.57 -8.67 -11.99
N THR A 127 12.05 -9.66 -12.73
CA THR A 127 11.34 -10.93 -12.97
C THR A 127 12.24 -12.05 -12.49
N ALA A 128 11.74 -12.88 -11.57
CA ALA A 128 12.52 -13.94 -10.92
C ALA A 128 13.87 -13.44 -10.33
N GLY A 129 13.89 -12.21 -9.81
CA GLY A 129 15.08 -11.59 -9.22
C GLY A 129 16.04 -10.90 -10.19
N THR A 130 15.89 -11.09 -11.50
CA THR A 130 16.72 -10.46 -12.53
C THR A 130 16.14 -9.11 -12.96
N ALA A 131 16.98 -8.07 -12.96
CA ALA A 131 16.58 -6.71 -13.33
C ALA A 131 16.68 -6.48 -14.85
N THR A 132 15.65 -5.88 -15.44
CA THR A 132 15.65 -5.38 -16.82
C THR A 132 15.30 -3.89 -16.80
N VAL A 133 16.06 -3.07 -17.54
CA VAL A 133 15.81 -1.63 -17.64
C VAL A 133 14.62 -1.37 -18.56
N LEU A 134 13.69 -0.54 -18.09
CA LEU A 134 12.54 -0.10 -18.86
C LEU A 134 12.95 1.02 -19.83
N PRO A 135 12.48 1.00 -21.10
CA PRO A 135 12.73 2.09 -22.05
C PRO A 135 12.10 3.41 -21.59
N GLN A 136 12.66 4.55 -22.03
CA GLN A 136 12.20 5.91 -21.71
C GLN A 136 11.98 6.74 -23.00
N LEU A 137 11.09 7.75 -22.96
CA LEU A 137 10.79 8.62 -24.13
C LEU A 137 11.89 9.65 -24.40
N GLY A 138 12.55 10.13 -23.35
CA GLY A 138 13.53 11.23 -23.40
C GLY A 138 14.73 10.97 -22.50
N ALA A 139 15.58 11.98 -22.34
CA ALA A 139 16.81 11.86 -21.57
C ALA A 139 16.54 11.61 -20.07
N THR A 140 17.43 10.84 -19.45
CA THR A 140 17.43 10.51 -18.02
C THR A 140 17.65 11.79 -17.20
N VAL A 141 16.59 12.42 -16.69
CA VAL A 141 16.74 13.56 -15.77
C VAL A 141 16.55 13.10 -14.32
N SER A 142 17.68 13.13 -13.62
CA SER A 142 17.93 13.41 -12.20
C SER A 142 16.73 13.64 -11.28
N HIS A 143 16.66 12.83 -10.22
CA HIS A 143 15.74 13.03 -9.10
C HIS A 143 16.11 14.31 -8.31
N TYR A 144 15.18 15.26 -8.19
CA TYR A 144 15.19 16.25 -7.11
C TYR A 144 14.19 15.81 -6.03
N TYR A 145 14.66 15.66 -4.79
CA TYR A 145 13.81 15.36 -3.65
C TYR A 145 13.13 16.63 -3.16
N SER A 146 11.87 16.86 -3.56
CA SER A 146 10.94 17.65 -2.76
C SER A 146 9.50 17.19 -3.00
N ASP A 147 8.70 17.28 -1.94
CA ASP A 147 7.41 16.61 -1.76
C ASP A 147 6.37 16.82 -2.86
N SER A 148 5.58 15.74 -3.06
CA SER A 148 4.26 15.67 -3.71
C SER A 148 4.22 15.44 -5.22
N LEU A 149 3.78 14.22 -5.58
CA LEU A 149 3.53 13.73 -6.93
C LEU A 149 4.70 14.03 -7.88
N TYR A 150 5.69 13.14 -7.86
CA TYR A 150 6.82 13.16 -8.78
C TYR A 150 6.33 13.07 -10.23
N PHE A 151 6.16 14.21 -10.88
CA PHE A 151 6.20 14.31 -12.33
C PHE A 151 7.67 14.20 -12.74
N GLY A 152 8.16 12.96 -12.83
CA GLY A 152 9.49 12.61 -13.29
C GLY A 152 9.51 11.19 -13.84
N SER A 153 10.63 10.75 -14.41
CA SER A 153 10.80 9.36 -14.82
C SER A 153 10.64 8.42 -13.61
N SER A 154 9.50 7.74 -13.51
CA SER A 154 9.10 6.96 -12.34
C SER A 154 8.17 5.82 -12.74
N VAL A 155 8.18 4.72 -11.99
CA VAL A 155 7.16 3.67 -12.08
C VAL A 155 6.08 3.92 -11.03
N GLY A 156 4.84 4.01 -11.50
CA GLY A 156 3.64 4.22 -10.68
C GLY A 156 3.00 2.93 -10.21
N GLY A 157 2.81 1.93 -11.07
CA GLY A 157 2.16 0.67 -10.69
C GLY A 157 2.30 -0.45 -11.73
N ILE A 158 1.89 -1.66 -11.37
CA ILE A 158 1.93 -2.87 -12.22
C ILE A 158 0.70 -3.75 -11.95
N ASN A 159 0.07 -4.28 -13.01
CA ASN A 159 -1.00 -5.27 -12.88
C ASN A 159 -0.53 -6.72 -13.13
N ASN A 160 -1.40 -7.71 -12.97
CA ASN A 160 -1.07 -9.12 -13.18
C ASN A 160 -0.92 -9.52 -14.66
N ALA A 161 -1.32 -8.67 -15.61
CA ALA A 161 -0.95 -8.84 -17.01
C ALA A 161 0.49 -8.37 -17.31
N GLY A 162 1.21 -7.84 -16.32
CA GLY A 162 2.57 -7.30 -16.47
C GLY A 162 2.60 -5.93 -17.14
N VAL A 163 1.46 -5.24 -17.23
CA VAL A 163 1.40 -3.85 -17.70
C VAL A 163 1.84 -2.94 -16.59
N ILE A 164 2.84 -2.12 -16.88
CA ILE A 164 3.43 -1.15 -15.94
C ILE A 164 2.98 0.25 -16.37
N VAL A 165 2.75 1.14 -15.41
CA VAL A 165 2.43 2.56 -15.68
C VAL A 165 3.37 3.47 -14.92
N GLY A 166 3.49 4.72 -15.36
CA GLY A 166 4.37 5.69 -14.71
C GLY A 166 4.45 7.03 -15.44
N GLY A 167 5.55 7.73 -15.20
CA GLY A 167 5.94 8.95 -15.90
C GLY A 167 7.27 8.79 -16.63
N SER A 168 7.45 9.51 -17.74
CA SER A 168 8.72 9.64 -18.46
C SER A 168 8.97 11.11 -18.78
N SER A 169 10.14 11.61 -18.36
CA SER A 169 10.56 12.97 -18.71
C SER A 169 10.89 13.08 -20.21
N THR A 170 10.45 14.16 -20.83
CA THR A 170 10.73 14.55 -22.21
C THR A 170 11.27 15.98 -22.23
N SER A 171 11.61 16.50 -23.42
CA SER A 171 12.06 17.90 -23.57
C SER A 171 10.96 18.93 -23.31
N ASP A 172 9.70 18.51 -23.33
CA ASP A 172 8.52 19.37 -23.29
C ASP A 172 7.58 19.09 -22.10
N GLY A 173 8.08 18.38 -21.08
CA GLY A 173 7.38 18.09 -19.83
C GLY A 173 7.56 16.64 -19.39
N VAL A 174 6.68 16.17 -18.50
CA VAL A 174 6.58 14.74 -18.17
C VAL A 174 5.35 14.14 -18.83
N HIS A 175 5.53 13.03 -19.52
CA HIS A 175 4.45 12.28 -20.15
C HIS A 175 4.05 11.12 -19.26
N ALA A 176 2.75 10.88 -19.13
CA ALA A 176 2.26 9.64 -18.58
C ALA A 176 2.55 8.53 -19.60
N VAL A 177 3.04 7.39 -19.12
CA VAL A 177 3.47 6.28 -19.98
C VAL A 177 2.98 4.96 -19.44
N LYS A 178 2.88 3.97 -20.33
CA LYS A 178 2.72 2.57 -19.96
C LYS A 178 3.70 1.68 -20.70
N TRP A 179 4.15 0.61 -20.05
CA TRP A 179 4.97 -0.43 -20.65
C TRP A 179 4.15 -1.71 -20.77
N VAL A 180 4.08 -2.25 -21.99
CA VAL A 180 3.43 -3.53 -22.29
C VAL A 180 4.46 -4.43 -22.95
N ASN A 181 4.78 -5.58 -22.36
CA ASN A 181 5.83 -6.47 -22.87
C ASN A 181 7.15 -5.72 -23.14
N ASN A 182 7.58 -4.88 -22.19
CA ASN A 182 8.76 -4.03 -22.29
C ASN A 182 8.75 -3.00 -23.44
N THR A 183 7.60 -2.80 -24.10
CA THR A 183 7.39 -1.77 -25.12
C THR A 183 6.78 -0.54 -24.47
N LEU A 184 7.43 0.60 -24.63
CA LEU A 184 6.97 1.90 -24.12
C LEU A 184 5.89 2.49 -25.01
N ILE A 185 4.78 2.89 -24.39
CA ILE A 185 3.66 3.57 -25.02
C ILE A 185 3.48 4.92 -24.33
N ASP A 186 3.55 5.98 -25.12
CA ASP A 186 3.28 7.36 -24.69
C ASP A 186 1.77 7.58 -24.54
N MET A 187 1.31 7.99 -23.36
CA MET A 187 -0.08 8.38 -23.08
C MET A 187 -0.26 9.90 -23.05
N GLY A 188 0.83 10.65 -23.25
CA GLY A 188 0.85 12.10 -23.32
C GLY A 188 0.67 12.79 -21.97
N LYS A 189 0.28 14.07 -22.04
CA LYS A 189 0.18 14.98 -20.89
C LYS A 189 -1.25 15.21 -20.40
N ALA A 190 -2.22 14.42 -20.89
CA ALA A 190 -3.63 14.52 -20.51
C ALA A 190 -4.21 15.96 -20.65
N GLY A 191 -3.73 16.72 -21.65
CA GLY A 191 -4.15 18.12 -21.88
C GLY A 191 -3.45 19.16 -21.00
N GLY A 192 -2.53 18.76 -20.12
CA GLY A 192 -1.72 19.63 -19.24
C GLY A 192 -0.30 19.89 -19.73
N THR A 193 0.53 20.44 -18.84
CA THR A 193 1.98 20.63 -19.03
C THR A 193 2.80 19.40 -18.64
N ASP A 194 2.26 18.57 -17.75
CA ASP A 194 2.87 17.34 -17.27
C ASP A 194 1.75 16.33 -16.93
N ALA A 195 2.01 15.04 -17.07
CA ALA A 195 1.18 13.99 -16.52
C ALA A 195 2.01 12.79 -16.07
N ALA A 196 1.51 12.07 -15.07
CA ALA A 196 2.11 10.82 -14.61
C ALA A 196 1.00 9.88 -14.15
N ALA A 197 1.13 8.60 -14.50
CA ALA A 197 0.25 7.55 -14.01
C ALA A 197 0.80 6.99 -12.69
N THR A 198 -0.09 6.80 -11.71
CA THR A 198 0.23 6.34 -10.35
C THR A 198 -0.23 4.92 -10.08
N ALA A 199 -1.28 4.42 -10.72
CA ALA A 199 -1.74 3.05 -10.52
C ALA A 199 -2.53 2.52 -11.71
N ILE A 200 -2.66 1.19 -11.78
CA ILE A 200 -3.38 0.46 -12.82
C ILE A 200 -4.10 -0.74 -12.20
N ASN A 201 -5.37 -0.96 -12.54
CA ASN A 201 -6.10 -2.15 -12.11
C ASN A 201 -6.02 -3.29 -13.16
N GLU A 202 -6.59 -4.45 -12.83
CA GLU A 202 -6.56 -5.64 -13.69
C GLU A 202 -7.40 -5.49 -14.96
N ASN A 203 -8.36 -4.56 -14.96
CA ASN A 203 -9.15 -4.24 -16.16
C ASN A 203 -8.42 -3.26 -17.10
N GLY A 204 -7.23 -2.77 -16.71
CA GLY A 204 -6.42 -1.83 -17.50
C GLY A 204 -6.87 -0.37 -17.37
N ALA A 205 -7.73 -0.05 -16.41
CA ALA A 205 -8.00 1.34 -16.02
C ALA A 205 -6.78 1.89 -15.27
N ILE A 206 -6.33 3.07 -15.64
CA ILE A 206 -5.11 3.69 -15.13
C ILE A 206 -5.49 5.01 -14.48
N VAL A 207 -4.94 5.31 -13.31
CA VAL A 207 -5.14 6.59 -12.63
C VAL A 207 -3.83 7.34 -12.49
N GLY A 208 -3.92 8.64 -12.30
CA GLY A 208 -2.77 9.48 -12.07
C GLY A 208 -3.14 10.93 -11.86
N ALA A 209 -2.23 11.82 -12.24
CA ALA A 209 -2.45 13.24 -12.19
C ALA A 209 -1.93 13.92 -13.47
N ALA A 210 -2.52 15.08 -13.78
CA ALA A 210 -2.06 15.98 -14.82
C ALA A 210 -1.91 17.40 -14.25
N LYS A 211 -0.85 18.10 -14.63
CA LYS A 211 -0.55 19.45 -14.18
C LYS A 211 -1.04 20.47 -15.19
N SER A 212 -1.77 21.48 -14.75
CA SER A 212 -2.20 22.60 -15.60
C SER A 212 -1.11 23.65 -15.75
N THR A 213 -1.30 24.60 -16.68
CA THR A 213 -0.38 25.74 -16.89
C THR A 213 -0.24 26.65 -15.67
N SER A 214 -1.26 26.68 -14.81
CA SER A 214 -1.22 27.37 -13.51
C SER A 214 -0.45 26.62 -12.42
N GLY A 215 0.04 25.41 -12.72
CA GLY A 215 0.80 24.56 -11.81
C GLY A 215 -0.04 23.66 -10.90
N HIS A 216 -1.37 23.74 -10.96
CA HIS A 216 -2.26 22.87 -10.19
C HIS A 216 -2.30 21.46 -10.78
N SER A 217 -2.30 20.44 -9.93
CA SER A 217 -2.47 19.04 -10.35
C SER A 217 -3.95 18.65 -10.29
N THR A 218 -4.41 17.88 -11.26
CA THR A 218 -5.77 17.35 -11.30
C THR A 218 -5.71 15.83 -11.34
N ALA A 219 -6.57 15.16 -10.57
CA ALA A 219 -6.73 13.71 -10.58
C ALA A 219 -7.37 13.23 -11.90
N ILE A 220 -6.73 12.28 -12.58
CA ILE A 220 -7.11 11.80 -13.91
C ILE A 220 -7.30 10.28 -13.90
N LEU A 221 -8.28 9.82 -14.69
CA LEU A 221 -8.50 8.42 -15.06
C LEU A 221 -8.30 8.26 -16.59
N TRP A 222 -7.42 7.35 -17.00
CA TRP A 222 -7.35 6.84 -18.36
C TRP A 222 -8.14 5.53 -18.45
N GLU A 223 -9.21 5.52 -19.23
CA GLU A 223 -10.07 4.35 -19.41
C GLU A 223 -10.59 4.27 -20.85
N ASN A 224 -10.48 3.10 -21.47
CA ASN A 224 -10.95 2.86 -22.85
C ASN A 224 -10.42 3.86 -23.89
N GLY A 225 -9.20 4.36 -23.70
CA GLY A 225 -8.56 5.36 -24.57
C GLY A 225 -9.00 6.81 -24.31
N ASN A 226 -9.90 7.03 -23.35
CA ASN A 226 -10.32 8.37 -22.93
C ASN A 226 -9.52 8.84 -21.72
N VAL A 227 -9.37 10.16 -21.61
CA VAL A 227 -8.83 10.85 -20.43
C VAL A 227 -10.00 11.53 -19.73
N ILE A 228 -10.24 11.14 -18.48
CA ILE A 228 -11.37 11.60 -17.67
C ILE A 228 -10.81 12.38 -16.49
N ASP A 229 -11.23 13.64 -16.36
CA ASP A 229 -11.00 14.46 -15.16
C ASP A 229 -11.97 13.99 -14.06
N LEU A 230 -11.43 13.62 -12.89
CA LEU A 230 -12.23 13.17 -11.75
C LEU A 230 -12.94 14.31 -11.00
N GLY A 231 -12.61 15.55 -11.33
CA GLY A 231 -13.29 16.76 -10.90
C GLY A 231 -12.97 17.19 -9.46
N ALA A 232 -13.18 18.49 -9.21
CA ALA A 232 -13.20 19.07 -7.88
C ALA A 232 -14.62 19.04 -7.31
N GLN A 233 -14.78 18.58 -6.07
CA GLN A 233 -16.06 18.68 -5.37
C GLN A 233 -16.26 20.09 -4.80
N ALA A 234 -17.51 20.48 -4.59
CA ALA A 234 -17.82 21.70 -3.83
C ALA A 234 -17.16 21.62 -2.44
N GLY A 235 -16.45 22.67 -2.05
CA GLY A 235 -15.63 22.67 -0.83
C GLY A 235 -14.14 22.40 -1.05
N PHE A 236 -13.72 22.03 -2.27
CA PHE A 236 -12.33 21.76 -2.64
C PHE A 236 -11.82 22.68 -3.75
N THR A 237 -10.50 22.87 -3.80
CA THR A 237 -9.84 23.48 -4.96
C THR A 237 -9.79 22.47 -6.10
N THR A 238 -9.35 22.92 -7.28
CA THR A 238 -9.06 22.02 -8.41
C THR A 238 -7.82 21.15 -8.19
N ASN A 239 -7.05 21.40 -7.13
CA ASN A 239 -5.82 20.67 -6.86
C ASN A 239 -6.14 19.31 -6.22
N SER A 240 -5.79 18.24 -6.92
CA SER A 240 -6.09 16.86 -6.56
C SER A 240 -5.07 15.90 -7.16
N GLY A 241 -5.08 14.66 -6.69
CA GLY A 241 -4.29 13.58 -7.26
C GLY A 241 -4.79 12.22 -6.81
N THR A 242 -4.23 11.18 -7.41
CA THR A 242 -4.58 9.79 -7.12
C THR A 242 -3.38 9.04 -6.56
N TYR A 243 -3.67 8.04 -5.74
CA TYR A 243 -2.69 7.13 -5.15
C TYR A 243 -2.83 5.73 -5.77
N ASP A 244 -4.06 5.22 -5.87
CA ASP A 244 -4.30 3.82 -6.18
C ASP A 244 -5.70 3.59 -6.79
N ILE A 245 -5.95 2.42 -7.38
CA ILE A 245 -7.24 2.00 -7.96
C ILE A 245 -7.44 0.49 -7.78
N ASN A 246 -8.61 0.09 -7.27
CA ASN A 246 -8.96 -1.33 -7.15
C ASN A 246 -9.70 -1.88 -8.40
N ASN A 247 -9.94 -3.19 -8.43
CA ASN A 247 -10.58 -3.86 -9.57
C ASN A 247 -12.06 -3.55 -9.76
N SER A 248 -12.72 -2.98 -8.75
CA SER A 248 -14.09 -2.46 -8.87
C SER A 248 -14.16 -1.07 -9.52
N GLY A 249 -13.01 -0.45 -9.83
CA GLY A 249 -12.93 0.92 -10.34
C GLY A 249 -13.05 1.99 -9.25
N THR A 250 -12.86 1.61 -7.97
CA THR A 250 -12.77 2.58 -6.87
C THR A 250 -11.37 3.18 -6.86
N ILE A 251 -11.29 4.50 -6.98
CA ILE A 251 -10.05 5.25 -7.08
C ILE A 251 -9.77 5.88 -5.72
N LEU A 252 -8.57 5.65 -5.19
CA LEU A 252 -8.08 6.31 -3.99
C LEU A 252 -7.19 7.49 -4.37
N GLY A 253 -7.33 8.61 -3.67
CA GLY A 253 -6.50 9.78 -3.88
C GLY A 253 -6.72 10.85 -2.82
N TRP A 254 -6.58 12.11 -3.23
CA TRP A 254 -6.70 13.26 -2.36
C TRP A 254 -7.25 14.47 -3.10
N GLN A 255 -7.91 15.36 -2.34
CA GLN A 255 -8.33 16.68 -2.79
C GLN A 255 -7.82 17.73 -1.81
N GLN A 256 -7.45 18.91 -2.31
CA GLN A 256 -7.04 20.03 -1.45
C GLN A 256 -8.28 20.83 -1.01
N ALA A 257 -8.46 20.97 0.30
CA ALA A 257 -9.56 21.75 0.85
C ALA A 257 -9.49 23.23 0.40
N LEU A 258 -10.64 23.89 0.23
CA LEU A 258 -10.70 25.33 -0.08
C LEU A 258 -10.11 26.20 1.04
N THR A 259 -10.21 25.73 2.28
CA THR A 259 -9.69 26.42 3.46
C THR A 259 -8.61 25.57 4.12
N GLY A 260 -7.49 26.20 4.44
CA GLY A 260 -6.29 25.50 4.90
C GLY A 260 -5.47 24.88 3.76
N TYR A 261 -4.35 24.27 4.10
CA TYR A 261 -3.44 23.61 3.14
C TYR A 261 -3.53 22.08 3.19
N ASN A 262 -4.58 21.54 3.79
CA ASN A 262 -4.69 20.11 4.06
C ASN A 262 -5.15 19.36 2.81
N ARG A 263 -4.45 18.25 2.52
CA ARG A 263 -4.93 17.23 1.58
C ARG A 263 -5.87 16.30 2.31
N ILE A 264 -7.07 16.14 1.77
CA ILE A 264 -8.08 15.28 2.35
C ILE A 264 -8.11 13.97 1.57
N PRO A 265 -7.81 12.82 2.20
CA PRO A 265 -7.92 11.53 1.54
C PRO A 265 -9.35 11.30 1.04
N THR A 266 -9.46 10.92 -0.22
CA THR A 266 -10.73 10.87 -0.95
C THR A 266 -10.79 9.60 -1.79
N ILE A 267 -11.96 8.97 -1.82
CA ILE A 267 -12.28 7.88 -2.75
C ILE A 267 -13.23 8.40 -3.82
N TRP A 268 -13.00 8.05 -5.09
CA TRP A 268 -13.96 8.24 -6.17
C TRP A 268 -14.54 6.88 -6.55
N GLN A 269 -15.87 6.79 -6.56
CA GLN A 269 -16.59 5.61 -7.01
C GLN A 269 -17.82 6.04 -7.80
N ASN A 270 -17.97 5.54 -9.04
CA ASN A 270 -19.08 5.90 -9.92
C ASN A 270 -19.28 7.42 -10.09
N GLY A 271 -18.17 8.17 -10.17
CA GLY A 271 -18.18 9.64 -10.29
C GLY A 271 -18.50 10.41 -9.00
N VAL A 272 -18.70 9.71 -7.89
CA VAL A 272 -18.93 10.32 -6.58
C VAL A 272 -17.63 10.29 -5.78
N ALA A 273 -17.12 11.46 -5.39
CA ALA A 273 -16.03 11.55 -4.43
C ALA A 273 -16.57 11.52 -2.99
N THR A 274 -15.90 10.78 -2.11
CA THR A 274 -16.23 10.65 -0.69
C THR A 274 -14.95 10.81 0.13
N GLN A 275 -14.99 11.68 1.12
CA GLN A 275 -13.85 11.90 2.01
C GLN A 275 -13.72 10.75 3.01
N LEU A 276 -12.49 10.37 3.32
CA LEU A 276 -12.22 9.43 4.39
C LEU A 276 -12.18 10.15 5.75
N ALA A 277 -12.76 9.53 6.77
CA ALA A 277 -12.81 10.10 8.12
C ALA A 277 -11.40 10.22 8.75
N THR A 278 -11.21 11.13 9.70
CA THR A 278 -9.97 11.19 10.50
C THR A 278 -10.21 10.62 11.89
N LEU A 279 -9.13 10.33 12.65
CA LEU A 279 -9.23 9.99 14.08
C LEU A 279 -9.68 11.18 14.97
N GLY A 280 -10.10 12.30 14.36
CA GLY A 280 -10.69 13.46 15.05
C GLY A 280 -9.78 14.70 15.11
N TYR A 281 -8.53 14.61 14.62
CA TYR A 281 -7.54 15.69 14.75
C TYR A 281 -7.07 16.27 13.42
N GLY A 282 -7.80 15.98 12.34
CA GLY A 282 -7.83 16.80 11.11
C GLY A 282 -6.74 16.52 10.06
N ASP A 283 -5.67 15.80 10.39
CA ASP A 283 -4.67 15.37 9.42
C ASP A 283 -4.71 13.86 9.17
N ALA A 284 -4.62 13.46 7.91
CA ALA A 284 -4.65 12.09 7.44
C ALA A 284 -4.10 11.97 6.03
N GLY A 285 -3.52 10.82 5.72
CA GLY A 285 -3.08 10.43 4.38
C GLY A 285 -3.45 8.98 4.11
N ALA A 286 -3.88 8.69 2.89
CA ALA A 286 -4.11 7.32 2.45
C ALA A 286 -2.96 6.85 1.55
N SER A 287 -2.78 5.54 1.45
CA SER A 287 -1.62 4.94 0.75
C SER A 287 -2.01 3.85 -0.23
N ALA A 288 -2.93 2.95 0.12
CA ALA A 288 -3.32 1.83 -0.74
C ALA A 288 -4.78 1.41 -0.50
N ILE A 289 -5.39 0.76 -1.50
CA ILE A 289 -6.74 0.21 -1.45
C ILE A 289 -6.76 -1.24 -1.98
N ASN A 290 -7.45 -2.15 -1.29
CA ASN A 290 -7.66 -3.51 -1.79
C ASN A 290 -9.01 -3.67 -2.54
N ASP A 291 -9.23 -4.85 -3.13
CA ASP A 291 -10.44 -5.15 -3.91
C ASP A 291 -11.73 -5.21 -3.07
N ALA A 292 -11.62 -5.38 -1.76
CA ALA A 292 -12.75 -5.26 -0.84
C ALA A 292 -13.10 -3.79 -0.52
N GLY A 293 -12.33 -2.83 -1.03
CA GLY A 293 -12.51 -1.40 -0.76
C GLY A 293 -11.95 -0.94 0.59
N ALA A 294 -11.17 -1.79 1.27
CA ALA A 294 -10.46 -1.38 2.47
C ALA A 294 -9.24 -0.54 2.08
N VAL A 295 -9.09 0.62 2.72
CA VAL A 295 -8.01 1.58 2.48
C VAL A 295 -7.10 1.60 3.70
N VAL A 296 -5.80 1.79 3.53
CA VAL A 296 -4.86 1.98 4.63
C VAL A 296 -4.06 3.27 4.50
N GLY A 297 -3.50 3.74 5.61
CA GLY A 297 -2.65 4.94 5.63
C GLY A 297 -2.30 5.39 7.04
N TYR A 298 -2.38 6.70 7.29
CA TYR A 298 -2.14 7.30 8.59
C TYR A 298 -3.18 8.38 8.94
N SER A 299 -3.38 8.63 10.23
CA SER A 299 -4.16 9.76 10.73
C SER A 299 -3.59 10.29 12.04
N LEU A 300 -3.69 11.60 12.25
CA LEU A 300 -3.27 12.25 13.49
C LEU A 300 -4.22 11.85 14.64
N ALA A 301 -3.65 11.34 15.72
CA ALA A 301 -4.37 10.93 16.91
C ALA A 301 -4.37 12.02 18.00
N ALA A 302 -5.14 11.80 19.07
CA ALA A 302 -5.36 12.75 20.16
C ALA A 302 -4.10 13.21 20.90
N ASN A 303 -3.10 12.33 20.92
CA ASN A 303 -1.80 12.56 21.53
C ASN A 303 -0.85 13.39 20.65
N GLY A 304 -1.29 13.82 19.46
CA GLY A 304 -0.47 14.54 18.49
C GLY A 304 0.51 13.66 17.70
N ALA A 305 0.43 12.34 17.82
CA ALA A 305 1.21 11.40 17.02
C ALA A 305 0.40 10.88 15.82
N TYR A 306 1.09 10.57 14.72
CA TYR A 306 0.47 9.81 13.63
C TYR A 306 0.32 8.36 14.02
N HIS A 307 -0.87 7.83 13.78
CA HIS A 307 -1.19 6.43 13.94
C HIS A 307 -1.48 5.81 12.57
N ALA A 308 -1.03 4.59 12.36
CA ALA A 308 -1.45 3.77 11.24
C ALA A 308 -2.96 3.48 11.34
N VAL A 309 -3.67 3.62 10.23
CA VAL A 309 -5.14 3.44 10.20
C VAL A 309 -5.58 2.58 9.03
N MET A 310 -6.75 1.99 9.17
CA MET A 310 -7.51 1.38 8.08
C MET A 310 -8.89 2.02 8.00
N TRP A 311 -9.33 2.35 6.78
CA TRP A 311 -10.71 2.69 6.50
C TRP A 311 -11.42 1.49 5.90
N SER A 312 -12.53 1.10 6.52
CA SER A 312 -13.38 0.02 6.05
C SER A 312 -14.83 0.32 6.42
N ASN A 313 -15.75 0.08 5.49
CA ASN A 313 -17.19 0.30 5.69
C ASN A 313 -17.52 1.72 6.22
N GLY A 314 -16.84 2.73 5.66
CA GLY A 314 -17.03 4.15 6.01
C GLY A 314 -16.48 4.56 7.38
N LYS A 315 -15.77 3.69 8.08
CA LYS A 315 -15.18 3.96 9.40
C LYS A 315 -13.67 3.98 9.34
N VAL A 316 -13.06 4.87 10.12
CA VAL A 316 -11.62 4.84 10.41
C VAL A 316 -11.38 3.94 11.62
N ILE A 317 -10.39 3.08 11.52
CA ILE A 317 -9.96 2.13 12.55
C ILE A 317 -8.50 2.45 12.87
N ASP A 318 -8.19 2.71 14.13
CA ASP A 318 -6.82 2.85 14.61
C ASP A 318 -6.16 1.47 14.70
N LEU A 319 -5.11 1.25 13.90
CA LEU A 319 -4.46 -0.06 13.88
C LEU A 319 -3.67 -0.31 15.17
N ASN A 320 -3.33 0.72 15.96
CA ASN A 320 -2.65 0.53 17.25
C ASN A 320 -3.50 -0.19 18.30
N ASP A 321 -4.82 -0.34 18.07
CA ASP A 321 -5.68 -1.21 18.87
C ASP A 321 -5.40 -2.71 18.65
N TYR A 322 -4.73 -3.05 17.55
CA TYR A 322 -4.28 -4.41 17.21
C TYR A 322 -2.78 -4.62 17.48
N LEU A 323 -2.07 -3.61 18.00
CA LEU A 323 -0.67 -3.75 18.38
C LEU A 323 -0.54 -4.70 19.58
N ASP A 324 0.45 -5.59 19.55
CA ASP A 324 0.76 -6.46 20.69
C ASP A 324 0.89 -5.65 21.99
N PRO A 325 0.18 -6.02 23.08
CA PRO A 325 0.20 -5.26 24.32
C PRO A 325 1.59 -5.10 24.94
N GLY A 326 2.49 -6.08 24.76
CA GLY A 326 3.87 -6.00 25.24
C GLY A 326 4.66 -4.94 24.46
N LEU A 327 4.59 -4.96 23.14
CA LEU A 327 5.22 -3.92 22.30
C LEU A 327 4.66 -2.52 22.60
N ARG A 328 3.34 -2.41 22.79
CA ARG A 328 2.69 -1.15 23.18
C ARG A 328 3.18 -0.66 24.54
N ALA A 329 3.32 -1.55 25.53
CA ALA A 329 3.87 -1.21 26.84
C ALA A 329 5.33 -0.74 26.75
N ASP A 330 6.12 -1.38 25.88
CA ASP A 330 7.51 -1.01 25.58
C ASP A 330 7.63 0.34 24.84
N GLY A 331 6.52 0.91 24.37
CA GLY A 331 6.44 2.23 23.75
C GLY A 331 6.53 2.22 22.23
N TRP A 332 6.26 1.08 21.59
CA TRP A 332 6.09 1.03 20.15
C TRP A 332 4.74 1.60 19.72
N VAL A 333 4.74 2.28 18.58
CA VAL A 333 3.55 2.85 17.93
C VAL A 333 3.64 2.58 16.42
N MET A 334 2.59 2.00 15.83
CA MET A 334 2.45 1.93 14.37
C MET A 334 2.03 3.30 13.86
N THR A 335 2.86 3.89 12.99
CA THR A 335 2.71 5.30 12.58
C THR A 335 2.12 5.47 11.19
N SER A 336 2.34 4.50 10.30
CA SER A 336 1.79 4.51 8.94
C SER A 336 1.66 3.11 8.38
N SER A 337 0.64 2.90 7.55
CA SER A 337 0.51 1.74 6.67
C SER A 337 0.89 2.14 5.25
N SER A 338 1.72 1.33 4.60
CA SER A 338 2.18 1.60 3.23
C SER A 338 1.31 0.89 2.20
N ASP A 339 0.88 -0.34 2.48
CA ASP A 339 0.17 -1.17 1.51
C ASP A 339 -0.74 -2.22 2.17
N ILE A 340 -1.74 -2.69 1.43
CA ILE A 340 -2.70 -3.73 1.84
C ILE A 340 -3.00 -4.66 0.65
N ASN A 341 -2.88 -5.97 0.85
CA ASN A 341 -3.26 -6.96 -0.17
C ASN A 341 -4.75 -7.36 -0.06
N ASN A 342 -5.23 -8.18 -1.00
CA ASN A 342 -6.62 -8.65 -1.04
C ASN A 342 -6.96 -9.68 0.05
N ARG A 343 -5.96 -10.20 0.77
CA ARG A 343 -6.17 -11.04 1.96
C ARG A 343 -6.40 -10.20 3.23
N GLY A 344 -6.16 -8.90 3.18
CA GLY A 344 -6.19 -8.01 4.35
C GLY A 344 -4.87 -8.01 5.13
N ASP A 345 -3.77 -8.46 4.53
CA ASP A 345 -2.44 -8.26 5.09
C ASP A 345 -1.98 -6.83 4.81
N ILE A 346 -1.65 -6.11 5.87
CA ILE A 346 -1.21 -4.72 5.87
C ILE A 346 0.28 -4.69 6.20
N VAL A 347 1.06 -3.92 5.46
CA VAL A 347 2.45 -3.63 5.82
C VAL A 347 2.65 -2.14 6.07
N GLY A 348 3.54 -1.80 6.99
CA GLY A 348 3.78 -0.41 7.36
C GLY A 348 4.98 -0.21 8.26
N ASN A 349 5.05 0.97 8.87
CA ASN A 349 6.16 1.40 9.71
C ASN A 349 5.70 1.66 11.15
N MET A 350 6.57 1.33 12.10
CA MET A 350 6.36 1.59 13.52
C MET A 350 7.63 2.14 14.17
N VAL A 351 7.45 2.94 15.20
CA VAL A 351 8.54 3.63 15.91
C VAL A 351 8.47 3.39 17.40
N ASN A 352 9.61 3.42 18.06
CA ASN A 352 9.75 3.51 19.49
C ASN A 352 10.61 4.74 19.81
N SER A 353 9.95 5.86 20.11
CA SER A 353 10.62 7.13 20.39
C SER A 353 11.45 7.09 21.68
N ARG A 354 11.14 6.20 22.63
CA ARG A 354 11.90 6.03 23.88
C ARG A 354 13.27 5.42 23.61
N LEU A 355 13.35 4.53 22.61
CA LEU A 355 14.57 3.83 22.22
C LEU A 355 15.26 4.47 21.00
N GLY A 356 14.62 5.45 20.35
CA GLY A 356 15.11 6.01 19.08
C GLY A 356 15.13 4.98 17.94
N LYS A 357 14.23 4.00 17.96
CA LYS A 357 14.21 2.88 17.00
C LYS A 357 13.00 2.96 16.08
N SER A 358 13.15 2.47 14.86
CA SER A 358 12.06 2.24 13.90
C SER A 358 12.20 0.87 13.25
N THR A 359 11.07 0.29 12.86
CA THR A 359 11.03 -0.96 12.09
C THR A 359 9.74 -1.03 11.27
N ALA A 360 9.64 -2.04 10.42
CA ALA A 360 8.41 -2.36 9.70
C ALA A 360 7.58 -3.38 10.47
N TYR A 361 6.28 -3.38 10.20
CA TYR A 361 5.34 -4.41 10.67
C TYR A 361 4.54 -5.00 9.52
N MET A 362 4.05 -6.22 9.73
CA MET A 362 2.97 -6.83 8.97
C MET A 362 1.84 -7.16 9.93
N LEU A 363 0.62 -6.76 9.58
CA LEU A 363 -0.60 -6.97 10.35
C LEU A 363 -1.68 -7.54 9.43
N THR A 364 -2.21 -8.70 9.76
CA THR A 364 -3.42 -9.23 9.13
C THR A 364 -4.59 -8.94 10.06
N VAL A 365 -5.55 -8.12 9.61
CA VAL A 365 -6.81 -7.94 10.33
C VAL A 365 -7.85 -8.78 9.58
N ALA A 366 -8.49 -9.74 10.26
CA ALA A 366 -9.62 -10.42 9.65
C ALA A 366 -10.64 -9.35 9.25
N THR A 367 -10.99 -9.30 7.96
CA THR A 367 -12.11 -8.47 7.52
C THR A 367 -13.31 -8.93 8.34
N VAL A 368 -13.76 -8.06 9.26
CA VAL A 368 -14.89 -8.38 10.14
C VAL A 368 -16.03 -8.79 9.21
N PRO A 369 -16.53 -10.05 9.27
CA PRO A 369 -17.66 -10.43 8.44
C PRO A 369 -18.79 -9.49 8.84
N GLU A 370 -19.42 -8.87 7.85
CA GLU A 370 -20.48 -7.92 8.13
C GLU A 370 -21.48 -8.54 9.13
N PRO A 371 -22.03 -7.76 10.07
CA PRO A 371 -23.12 -8.23 10.92
C PRO A 371 -24.25 -8.90 10.12
N GLU A 372 -24.43 -8.48 8.87
CA GLU A 372 -25.36 -9.08 7.89
C GLU A 372 -25.02 -10.52 7.53
N THR A 373 -23.74 -10.90 7.45
CA THR A 373 -23.33 -12.29 7.20
C THR A 373 -23.71 -13.19 8.37
N TYR A 374 -23.52 -12.72 9.61
CA TYR A 374 -23.98 -13.43 10.80
C TYR A 374 -25.51 -13.44 10.92
N ALA A 375 -26.19 -12.33 10.59
CA ALA A 375 -27.64 -12.26 10.60
C ALA A 375 -28.28 -13.14 9.51
N MET A 376 -27.69 -13.23 8.31
CA MET A 376 -28.11 -14.13 7.22
C MET A 376 -27.84 -15.59 7.56
N MET A 377 -26.69 -15.89 8.19
CA MET A 377 -26.38 -17.25 8.62
C MET A 377 -27.30 -17.72 9.76
N LEU A 378 -27.57 -16.85 10.74
CA LEU A 378 -28.50 -17.13 11.84
C LEU A 378 -29.95 -17.24 11.36
N SER A 379 -30.38 -16.38 10.43
CA SER A 379 -31.72 -16.47 9.84
C SER A 379 -31.88 -17.73 8.98
N GLY A 380 -30.86 -18.12 8.20
CA GLY A 380 -30.84 -19.36 7.44
C GLY A 380 -30.96 -20.62 8.32
N VAL A 381 -30.19 -20.69 9.41
CA VAL A 381 -30.28 -21.79 10.40
C VAL A 381 -31.63 -21.78 11.12
N GLY A 382 -32.16 -20.60 11.48
CA GLY A 382 -33.48 -20.45 12.07
C GLY A 382 -34.61 -20.95 11.15
N LEU A 383 -34.53 -20.66 9.86
CA LEU A 383 -35.49 -21.13 8.85
C LEU A 383 -35.44 -22.66 8.71
N LEU A 384 -34.24 -23.25 8.66
CA LEU A 384 -34.06 -24.69 8.56
C LEU A 384 -34.60 -25.42 9.80
N ALA A 385 -34.36 -24.88 11.00
CA ALA A 385 -34.90 -25.42 12.24
C ALA A 385 -36.44 -25.34 12.28
N PHE A 386 -37.01 -24.23 11.82
CA PHE A 386 -38.47 -24.05 11.72
C PHE A 386 -39.12 -25.03 10.74
N VAL A 387 -38.52 -25.20 9.55
CA VAL A 387 -38.99 -26.15 8.53
C VAL A 387 -38.89 -27.61 9.02
N ALA A 388 -37.79 -27.97 9.70
CA ALA A 388 -37.62 -29.29 10.30
C ALA A 388 -38.67 -29.57 11.38
N ARG A 389 -38.99 -28.58 12.23
CA ARG A 389 -40.04 -28.68 13.26
C ARG A 389 -41.43 -28.86 12.66
N ARG A 390 -41.76 -28.13 11.59
CA ARG A 390 -43.04 -28.29 10.86
C ARG A 390 -43.19 -29.65 10.17
N ARG A 391 -42.11 -30.24 9.68
CA ARG A 391 -42.14 -31.59 9.09
C ARG A 391 -42.36 -32.70 10.13
N LYS A 392 -41.87 -32.52 11.36
CA LYS A 392 -42.14 -33.46 12.47
C LYS A 392 -43.58 -33.41 12.97
N GLY A 393 -44.22 -32.24 13.02
CA GLY A 393 -45.61 -32.09 13.46
C GLY A 393 -46.69 -32.53 12.46
N ARG A 394 -46.32 -32.94 11.24
CA ARG A 394 -47.23 -33.42 10.18
C ARG A 394 -47.21 -34.95 10.00
N ARG A 395 -46.44 -35.66 10.83
CA ARG A 395 -46.28 -37.13 10.82
C ARG A 395 -46.83 -37.81 12.08
N SER A 396 -47.61 -37.09 12.90
CA SER A 396 -48.34 -37.64 14.06
C SER A 396 -49.82 -37.78 13.75
#